data_AF-A0AAD1WUT2-F1
#
_entry.id   AF-A0AAD1WUT2-F1
#
_cell.length_a   1.000
_cell.length_b   1.000
_cell.length_c   1.000
_cell.angle_alpha   90.00
_cell.angle_beta   90.00
_cell.angle_gamma   90.00
#
_symmetry.space_group_name_H-M   'P 1'
#
loop_
_entity.id
_entity.type
_entity.pdbx_description
1 polymer ?
#
loop_
_entity_poly.entity_id
_entity_poly.type
_entity_poly.pdbx_seq_one_letter_code
_entity_poly.pdbx_strand_id
1 'polypeptide(L)'
;MDEKGSGCFLKNNSASEVTRKQALTMKVPVQGLGSYFNKASNNTLDLSKKNLHCLAEDLYKSNRYLQNLHLEGNSLISIPEKLFLQLQHLVWLDLRYNKITSLPQTIGELRFIAYLFN
;
A
#
# COMPACT_ATOMS: atom_id res chain seq x y z
N MET A 1 -28.11 -5.26 18.27
CA MET A 1 -26.90 -5.19 19.14
C MET A 1 -25.78 -5.64 18.25
N ASP A 2 -25.12 -4.65 17.68
CA ASP A 2 -24.51 -4.75 16.35
C ASP A 2 -23.00 -4.90 16.52
N GLU A 3 -22.47 -6.11 16.34
CA GLU A 3 -21.02 -6.31 16.22
C GLU A 3 -20.61 -6.21 14.75
N LYS A 4 -20.54 -4.97 14.26
CA LYS A 4 -19.77 -4.66 13.05
C LYS A 4 -18.29 -4.63 13.41
N GLY A 5 -17.65 -5.80 13.33
CA GLY A 5 -16.22 -5.99 13.51
C GLY A 5 -15.54 -6.61 12.30
N SER A 6 -15.66 -6.00 11.12
CA SER A 6 -14.87 -6.38 9.93
C SER A 6 -13.41 -5.93 10.07
N GLY A 7 -12.73 -6.46 11.10
CA GLY A 7 -11.30 -6.27 11.32
C GLY A 7 -10.54 -7.38 10.60
N CYS A 8 -9.75 -7.02 9.59
CA CYS A 8 -8.77 -7.93 9.04
C CYS A 8 -7.66 -8.14 10.10
N PHE A 9 -7.88 -9.05 11.04
CA PHE A 9 -6.88 -9.42 12.03
C PHE A 9 -5.82 -10.29 11.35
N LEU A 10 -4.69 -9.67 11.00
CA LEU A 10 -3.44 -10.42 10.89
C LEU A 10 -3.13 -10.93 12.30
N LYS A 11 -3.50 -12.18 12.61
CA LYS A 11 -2.88 -12.88 13.74
C LYS A 11 -1.40 -12.98 13.39
N ASN A 12 -0.61 -12.16 14.06
CA ASN A 12 0.84 -12.28 14.10
C ASN A 12 1.19 -13.75 14.26
N ASN A 13 1.77 -14.31 13.20
CA ASN A 13 2.40 -15.62 13.27
C ASN A 13 3.45 -15.53 14.39
N SER A 14 3.37 -16.50 15.29
CA SER A 14 4.17 -16.67 16.50
C SER A 14 5.66 -16.39 16.28
N ALA A 15 6.10 -15.19 16.65
CA ALA A 15 7.51 -14.84 16.72
C ALA A 15 8.11 -15.32 18.05
N SER A 16 8.27 -16.64 18.17
CA SER A 16 9.16 -17.29 19.12
C SER A 16 9.63 -18.58 18.47
N GLU A 17 10.50 -18.44 17.46
CA GLU A 17 11.63 -19.35 17.26
C GLU A 17 12.47 -18.95 16.03
N VAL A 18 13.78 -19.02 16.23
CA VAL A 18 14.88 -18.97 15.25
C VAL A 18 15.39 -17.58 14.81
N THR A 19 16.00 -16.92 15.77
CA THR A 19 17.22 -16.13 15.54
C THR A 19 18.27 -16.98 14.81
N ARG A 20 18.47 -16.79 13.49
CA ARG A 20 19.78 -16.96 12.82
C ARG A 20 19.79 -16.48 11.36
N LYS A 21 20.49 -15.36 11.17
CA LYS A 21 21.26 -14.95 9.99
C LYS A 21 20.53 -14.84 8.64
N GLN A 22 20.06 -13.63 8.36
CA GLN A 22 20.41 -12.88 7.13
C GLN A 22 20.03 -11.40 7.34
N ALA A 23 20.89 -10.68 8.06
CA ALA A 23 20.91 -9.23 7.96
C ALA A 23 21.53 -8.88 6.60
N LEU A 24 20.70 -8.66 5.57
CA LEU A 24 21.14 -7.96 4.37
C LEU A 24 21.23 -6.48 4.72
N THR A 25 22.38 -6.09 5.26
CA THR A 25 22.77 -4.68 5.37
C THR A 25 22.84 -4.09 3.97
N MET A 26 21.87 -3.26 3.57
CA MET A 26 22.12 -2.30 2.50
C MET A 26 23.07 -1.23 3.04
N LYS A 27 24.36 -1.45 2.86
CA LYS A 27 25.35 -0.37 2.85
C LYS A 27 25.09 0.46 1.60
N VAL A 28 24.46 1.62 1.73
CA VAL A 28 24.51 2.62 0.66
C VAL A 28 25.60 3.62 1.03
N PRO A 29 26.64 3.82 0.19
CA PRO A 29 27.64 4.84 0.43
C PRO A 29 26.99 6.21 0.29
N VAL A 30 27.08 7.03 1.33
CA VAL A 30 26.78 8.47 1.29
C VAL A 30 27.90 9.19 0.56
N GLN A 31 27.98 9.05 -0.77
CA GLN A 31 28.77 9.94 -1.64
C GLN A 31 28.05 10.06 -3.00
N GLY A 32 27.39 11.19 -3.23
CA GLY A 32 26.77 11.55 -4.52
C GLY A 32 25.28 11.84 -4.45
N LEU A 33 24.88 12.94 -3.80
CA LEU A 33 23.49 13.42 -3.69
C LEU A 33 22.95 14.10 -4.98
N GLY A 34 23.49 13.80 -6.17
CA GLY A 34 23.26 14.61 -7.37
C GLY A 34 22.73 13.90 -8.63
N SER A 35 22.74 12.57 -8.70
CA SER A 35 22.52 11.87 -9.99
C SER A 35 21.50 10.71 -9.97
N TYR A 36 20.88 10.41 -8.83
CA TYR A 36 19.78 9.42 -8.75
C TYR A 36 18.38 10.06 -8.85
N PHE A 37 18.28 11.39 -8.80
CA PHE A 37 17.05 12.13 -9.09
C PHE A 37 17.05 12.60 -10.55
N ASN A 38 16.83 11.66 -11.47
CA ASN A 38 16.61 11.98 -12.86
C ASN A 38 15.12 12.32 -13.08
N LYS A 39 14.85 13.62 -13.24
CA LYS A 39 13.80 14.26 -14.06
C LYS A 39 12.67 13.29 -14.53
N ALA A 40 11.51 13.33 -13.85
CA ALA A 40 10.25 12.61 -14.15
C ALA A 40 10.01 11.20 -13.55
N SER A 41 10.39 10.94 -12.29
CA SER A 41 10.01 9.69 -11.61
C SER A 41 8.55 9.75 -11.09
N ASN A 42 7.58 9.28 -11.87
CA ASN A 42 6.23 9.00 -11.36
C ASN A 42 6.34 7.96 -10.23
N ASN A 43 6.01 8.34 -9.00
CA ASN A 43 6.13 7.49 -7.82
C ASN A 43 5.07 6.37 -7.87
N THR A 44 5.44 5.26 -8.50
CA THR A 44 4.54 4.16 -8.87
C THR A 44 4.89 2.92 -8.06
N LEU A 45 3.86 2.28 -7.49
CA LEU A 45 3.99 1.02 -6.77
C LEU A 45 3.03 0.00 -7.37
N ASP A 46 3.61 -1.08 -7.88
CA ASP A 46 2.86 -2.20 -8.45
C ASP A 46 2.89 -3.41 -7.51
N LEU A 47 1.70 -3.74 -7.01
CA LEU A 47 1.41 -4.89 -6.16
C LEU A 47 0.34 -5.78 -6.80
N SER A 48 0.17 -5.71 -8.12
CA SER A 48 -0.77 -6.54 -8.86
C SER A 48 -0.39 -8.03 -8.79
N LYS A 49 -1.41 -8.89 -8.73
CA LYS A 49 -1.27 -10.36 -8.81
C LYS A 49 -0.33 -10.95 -7.76
N LYS A 50 -0.41 -10.45 -6.53
CA LYS A 50 0.40 -10.90 -5.39
C LYS A 50 -0.37 -11.75 -4.38
N ASN A 51 -1.60 -12.16 -4.71
CA ASN A 51 -2.50 -12.90 -3.82
C ASN A 51 -2.72 -12.21 -2.47
N LEU A 52 -2.71 -10.87 -2.45
CA LEU A 52 -2.91 -10.09 -1.23
C LEU A 52 -4.37 -10.23 -0.77
N HIS A 53 -4.55 -10.49 0.52
CA HIS A 53 -5.87 -10.53 1.16
C HIS A 53 -6.15 -9.23 1.93
N CYS A 54 -5.09 -8.52 2.31
CA CYS A 54 -5.14 -7.26 3.02
C CYS A 54 -3.91 -6.40 2.73
N LEU A 55 -3.98 -5.13 3.11
CA LEU A 55 -2.88 -4.18 3.01
C LEU A 55 -2.33 -3.88 4.41
N ALA A 56 -1.01 -4.03 4.56
CA ALA A 56 -0.33 -3.71 5.81
C ALA A 56 -0.18 -2.20 6.00
N GLU A 57 -0.17 -1.72 7.26
CA GLU A 57 -0.10 -0.28 7.54
C GLU A 57 1.16 0.40 6.99
N ASP A 58 2.28 -0.33 7.00
CA ASP A 58 3.58 0.20 6.59
C ASP A 58 3.62 0.59 5.11
N LEU A 59 2.74 -0.02 4.29
CA LEU A 59 2.57 0.31 2.88
C LEU A 59 2.27 1.81 2.70
N TYR A 60 1.31 2.35 3.45
CA TYR A 60 0.88 3.74 3.27
C TYR A 60 1.61 4.71 4.22
N LYS A 61 2.29 4.22 5.27
CA LYS A 61 3.17 5.07 6.11
C LYS A 61 4.46 5.46 5.41
N SER A 62 5.05 4.56 4.64
CA SER A 62 6.36 4.77 3.98
C SER A 62 6.26 5.43 2.60
N ASN A 63 5.08 5.42 1.97
CA ASN A 63 4.87 5.85 0.58
C ASN A 63 4.00 7.11 0.45
N ARG A 64 4.19 8.12 1.32
CA ARG A 64 3.32 9.32 1.38
C ARG A 64 3.23 10.15 0.09
N TYR A 65 4.21 10.02 -0.79
CA TYR A 65 4.25 10.73 -2.09
C TYR A 65 3.84 9.84 -3.27
N LEU A 66 3.22 8.68 -3.03
CA LEU A 66 2.83 7.76 -4.09
C LEU A 66 1.78 8.39 -4.99
N GLN A 67 1.98 8.25 -6.30
CA GLN A 67 1.08 8.77 -7.33
C GLN A 67 0.28 7.65 -8.00
N ASN A 68 0.91 6.50 -8.25
CA ASN A 68 0.25 5.39 -8.93
C ASN A 68 0.33 4.13 -8.08
N LEU A 69 -0.81 3.53 -7.77
CA LEU A 69 -0.92 2.29 -7.00
C LEU A 69 -1.71 1.25 -7.79
N HIS A 70 -1.03 0.15 -8.15
CA HIS A 70 -1.67 -1.00 -8.80
C HIS A 70 -1.85 -2.14 -7.81
N LEU A 71 -3.09 -2.53 -7.57
CA LEU A 71 -3.50 -3.64 -6.68
C LEU A 71 -4.36 -4.67 -7.41
N GLU A 72 -4.39 -4.59 -8.74
CA GLU A 72 -5.19 -5.45 -9.62
C GLU A 72 -4.89 -6.95 -9.43
N GLY A 73 -5.92 -7.79 -9.51
CA GLY A 73 -5.75 -9.25 -9.49
C GLY A 73 -5.31 -9.81 -8.13
N ASN A 74 -5.77 -9.21 -7.04
CA ASN A 74 -5.54 -9.70 -5.67
C ASN A 74 -6.85 -10.28 -5.08
N SER A 75 -6.84 -10.61 -3.79
CA SER A 75 -8.02 -11.09 -3.04
C SER A 75 -8.40 -10.13 -1.91
N LEU A 76 -8.17 -8.83 -2.11
CA LEU A 76 -8.51 -7.80 -1.12
C LEU A 76 -10.03 -7.77 -0.93
N ILE A 77 -10.46 -7.77 0.33
CA ILE A 77 -11.89 -7.71 0.70
C ILE A 77 -12.28 -6.27 1.10
N SER A 78 -11.31 -5.49 1.58
CA SER A 78 -11.51 -4.10 1.98
C SER A 78 -10.23 -3.29 1.80
N ILE A 79 -10.38 -1.96 1.76
CA ILE A 79 -9.28 -1.00 1.81
C ILE A 79 -9.34 -0.28 3.17
N PRO A 80 -8.22 -0.15 3.90
CA PRO A 80 -8.23 0.58 5.16
C PRO A 80 -8.42 2.09 4.92
N GLU A 81 -9.28 2.72 5.71
CA GLU A 81 -9.55 4.18 5.65
C GLU A 81 -8.27 5.02 5.68
N LYS A 82 -7.31 4.61 6.50
CA LYS A 82 -6.02 5.30 6.67
C LYS A 82 -5.19 5.36 5.39
N LEU A 83 -5.39 4.44 4.44
CA LEU A 83 -4.66 4.47 3.17
C LEU A 83 -4.95 5.76 2.42
N PHE A 84 -6.23 6.14 2.30
CA PHE A 84 -6.62 7.37 1.61
C PHE A 84 -6.25 8.63 2.41
N LEU A 85 -6.21 8.55 3.74
CA LEU A 85 -5.74 9.65 4.57
C LEU A 85 -4.24 9.93 4.40
N GLN A 86 -3.43 8.91 4.11
CA GLN A 86 -1.97 9.05 3.99
C GLN A 86 -1.48 9.26 2.56
N LEU A 87 -2.10 8.61 1.57
CA LEU A 87 -1.67 8.69 0.15
C LEU A 87 -2.31 9.89 -0.56
N GLN A 88 -2.10 11.09 -0.01
CA GLN A 88 -2.72 12.33 -0.50
C GLN A 88 -2.28 12.74 -1.91
N HIS A 89 -1.20 12.17 -2.44
CA HIS A 89 -0.68 12.44 -3.79
C HIS A 89 -1.13 11.44 -4.85
N LEU A 90 -2.04 10.51 -4.50
CA LEU A 90 -2.47 9.45 -5.40
C LEU A 90 -3.29 10.01 -6.57
N VAL A 91 -2.87 9.67 -7.79
CA VAL A 91 -3.48 10.07 -9.06
C VAL A 91 -4.13 8.87 -9.76
N TRP A 92 -3.53 7.69 -9.61
CA TRP A 92 -3.99 6.44 -10.21
C TRP A 92 -4.12 5.34 -9.15
N LEU A 93 -5.29 4.71 -9.10
CA LEU A 93 -5.56 3.55 -8.25
C LEU A 93 -6.30 2.47 -9.04
N ASP A 94 -5.70 1.29 -9.13
CA ASP A 94 -6.31 0.12 -9.76
C ASP A 94 -6.59 -0.99 -8.74
N LEU A 95 -7.86 -1.25 -8.47
CA LEU A 95 -8.38 -2.26 -7.56
C LEU A 95 -9.10 -3.41 -8.28
N ARG A 96 -9.10 -3.44 -9.62
CA ARG A 96 -9.85 -4.44 -10.39
C ARG A 96 -9.47 -5.86 -10.02
N TYR A 97 -10.40 -6.79 -10.25
CA TYR A 97 -10.19 -8.21 -9.97
C TYR A 97 -9.77 -8.46 -8.51
N ASN A 98 -10.42 -7.75 -7.57
CA ASN A 98 -10.40 -8.02 -6.13
C ASN A 98 -11.79 -8.47 -5.64
N LYS A 99 -11.97 -8.61 -4.32
CA LYS A 99 -13.24 -8.95 -3.66
C LYS A 99 -13.82 -7.76 -2.88
N ILE A 100 -13.43 -6.54 -3.25
CA ILE A 100 -13.86 -5.30 -2.59
C ILE A 100 -15.29 -5.00 -3.03
N THR A 101 -16.22 -4.95 -2.07
CA THR A 101 -17.64 -4.64 -2.34
C THR A 101 -17.97 -3.16 -2.15
N SER A 102 -17.13 -2.44 -1.40
CA SER A 102 -17.32 -1.02 -1.07
C SER A 102 -15.99 -0.36 -0.74
N LEU A 103 -15.84 0.90 -1.13
CA LEU A 103 -14.71 1.72 -0.73
C LEU A 103 -15.07 2.55 0.52
N PRO A 104 -14.11 2.78 1.43
CA PRO A 104 -14.29 3.72 2.53
C PRO A 104 -14.67 5.12 2.05
N GLN A 105 -15.50 5.83 2.82
CA GLN A 105 -15.90 7.20 2.50
C GLN A 105 -14.70 8.16 2.39
N THR A 106 -13.59 7.86 3.07
CA THR A 106 -12.33 8.63 3.01
C THR A 106 -11.69 8.65 1.62
N ILE A 107 -12.17 7.85 0.65
CA ILE A 107 -11.76 8.00 -0.76
C ILE A 107 -12.05 9.42 -1.28
N GLY A 108 -13.10 10.07 -0.78
CA GLY A 108 -13.47 11.44 -1.16
C GLY A 108 -12.46 12.50 -0.70
N GLU A 109 -11.52 12.15 0.18
CA GLU A 109 -10.46 13.06 0.64
C GLU A 109 -9.26 13.10 -0.34
N LEU A 110 -9.18 12.18 -1.31
CA LEU A 110 -8.11 12.18 -2.31
C LEU A 110 -8.30 13.33 -3.30
N ARG A 111 -7.50 14.38 -3.15
CA ARG A 111 -7.64 15.62 -3.96
C ARG A 111 -7.12 15.51 -5.38
N PHE A 112 -6.23 14.56 -5.65
CA PHE A 112 -5.52 14.43 -6.92
C PHE A 112 -5.88 13.17 -7.70
N ILE A 113 -6.82 12.34 -7.20
CA ILE A 113 -7.23 11.13 -7.89
C ILE A 113 -7.90 11.48 -9.21
N ALA A 114 -7.35 10.96 -10.31
CA ALA A 114 -7.87 11.16 -11.65
C ALA A 114 -8.42 9.87 -12.23
N TYR A 115 -7.81 8.73 -11.86
CA TYR A 115 -8.15 7.42 -12.37
C TYR A 115 -8.36 6.44 -11.21
N LEU A 116 -9.59 5.94 -11.09
CA LEU A 116 -9.97 4.92 -10.12
C LEU A 116 -10.66 3.78 -10.86
N PHE A 117 -10.08 2.59 -10.77
CA PHE A 117 -10.69 1.36 -11.28
C PHE A 117 -11.00 0.45 -10.10
N ASN A 118 -12.24 -0.01 -9.97
CA ASN A 118 -12.71 -0.86 -8.88
C ASN A 118 -13.54 -2.02 -9.42
#